data_AF-A0A1I7YJA3-F1
#
_entry.id   AF-A0A1I7YJA3-F1
#
_cell.length_a   1.000
_cell.length_b   1.000
_cell.length_c   1.000
_cell.angle_alpha   90.00
_cell.angle_beta   90.00
_cell.angle_gamma   90.00
#
_symmetry.space_group_name_H-M   'P 1'
#
loop_
_entity.id
_entity.type
_entity.pdbx_description
1 polymer ?
#
loop_
_entity_poly.entity_id
_entity_poly.type
_entity_poly.pdbx_seq_one_letter_code
_entity_poly.pdbx_strand_id
1 'polypeptide(L)'
;MSSDVVEEYYSSFLYVRRIILINTAFSVPLNFLTMYLILFKTPKHLKTYKYLLLNISVWAFLTDILLHVFLLPLPLIDVLVLYITGVGKRFGTTILFSIVVTTVYCMIQYVAALQFALFYRYWALKRHFKICGKLMTKWHYIVGTLFVVIAPAGSIAFVTTSTHASKDELRSRLLEHHEELLAPLEFQRTLGFDQERLYALCLTVLLWTVPWIIAVFLCIRGIMGHFKEYKSNLSDATYRLHVQLLIALAIQVSKQVPSRWRYPQ
;
A
#
# COMPACT_ATOMS: atom_id res chain seq x y z
N MET A 1 38.30 10.84 6.23
CA MET A 1 37.18 11.80 6.08
C MET A 1 35.99 11.18 5.36
N SER A 2 36.14 10.30 4.35
CA SER A 2 35.01 9.52 3.81
C SER A 2 34.60 8.29 4.64
N SER A 3 35.51 7.73 5.46
CA SER A 3 35.20 6.63 6.38
C SER A 3 34.10 6.98 7.38
N ASP A 4 34.16 8.19 7.93
CA ASP A 4 33.32 8.60 9.06
C ASP A 4 31.88 8.87 8.59
N VAL A 5 31.70 9.40 7.37
CA VAL A 5 30.38 9.63 6.75
C VAL A 5 29.68 8.31 6.42
N VAL A 6 30.42 7.34 5.90
CA VAL A 6 29.88 6.00 5.62
C VAL A 6 29.49 5.30 6.91
N GLU A 7 30.33 5.38 7.94
CA GLU A 7 30.06 4.76 9.24
C GLU A 7 28.87 5.42 9.97
N GLU A 8 28.76 6.75 9.91
CA GLU A 8 27.63 7.51 10.43
C GLU A 8 26.32 7.15 9.68
N TYR A 9 26.38 7.04 8.35
CA TYR A 9 25.26 6.56 7.54
C TYR A 9 24.84 5.16 8.01
N TYR A 10 25.74 4.18 8.02
CA TYR A 10 25.45 2.83 8.49
C TYR A 10 24.85 2.81 9.90
N SER A 11 25.36 3.61 10.84
CA SER A 11 24.86 3.70 12.21
C SER A 11 23.41 4.20 12.27
N SER A 12 23.08 5.24 11.51
CA SER A 12 21.72 5.80 11.40
C SER A 12 20.76 4.77 10.82
N PHE A 13 21.20 4.01 9.81
CA PHE A 13 20.38 2.95 9.23
C PHE A 13 20.17 1.75 10.14
N LEU A 14 21.13 1.41 11.02
CA LEU A 14 20.93 0.33 11.99
C LEU A 14 19.77 0.64 12.94
N TYR A 15 19.59 1.91 13.33
CA TYR A 15 18.45 2.33 14.14
C TYR A 15 17.12 2.18 13.38
N VAL A 16 17.04 2.72 12.16
CA VAL A 16 15.85 2.60 11.30
C VAL A 16 15.51 1.13 11.04
N ARG A 17 16.50 0.30 10.75
CA ARG A 17 16.35 -1.14 10.54
C ARG A 17 15.78 -1.84 11.77
N ARG A 18 16.26 -1.52 12.98
CA ARG A 18 15.71 -2.09 14.22
C ARG A 18 14.25 -1.71 14.41
N ILE A 19 13.88 -0.44 14.16
CA ILE A 19 12.48 -0.01 14.22
C ILE A 19 11.62 -0.80 13.23
N ILE A 20 12.08 -0.96 11.99
CA ILE A 20 11.35 -1.72 10.97
C ILE A 20 11.15 -3.17 11.42
N LEU A 21 12.18 -3.82 11.94
CA LEU A 21 12.09 -5.20 12.42
C LEU A 21 11.15 -5.35 13.62
N ILE A 22 11.21 -4.42 14.58
CA ILE A 22 10.29 -4.40 15.74
C ILE A 22 8.84 -4.21 15.25
N ASN A 23 8.61 -3.22 14.39
CA ASN A 23 7.29 -2.96 13.82
C ASN A 23 6.76 -4.19 13.08
N THR A 24 7.61 -4.89 12.34
CA THR A 24 7.25 -6.11 11.62
C THR A 24 6.92 -7.26 12.58
N ALA A 25 7.69 -7.43 13.65
CA ALA A 25 7.45 -8.44 14.67
C ALA A 25 6.09 -8.28 15.34
N PHE A 26 5.56 -7.05 15.43
CA PHE A 26 4.19 -6.80 15.91
C PHE A 26 3.14 -6.83 14.78
N SER A 27 3.44 -6.25 13.61
CA SER A 27 2.50 -6.11 12.48
C SER A 27 2.09 -7.47 11.92
N VAL A 28 3.05 -8.41 11.75
CA VAL A 28 2.78 -9.73 11.15
C VAL A 28 1.80 -10.55 12.01
N PRO A 29 2.02 -10.75 13.33
CA PRO A 29 1.05 -11.42 14.18
C PRO A 29 -0.30 -10.70 14.25
N LEU A 30 -0.32 -9.37 14.27
CA LEU A 30 -1.56 -8.59 14.29
C LEU A 30 -2.37 -8.78 13.00
N ASN A 31 -1.72 -8.75 11.84
CA ASN A 31 -2.37 -9.02 10.56
C ASN A 31 -2.87 -10.46 10.46
N PHE A 32 -2.11 -11.42 10.98
CA PHE A 32 -2.53 -12.82 11.07
C PHE A 32 -3.74 -13.00 12.00
N LEU A 33 -3.69 -12.40 13.19
CA LEU A 33 -4.80 -12.38 14.15
C LEU A 33 -6.05 -11.71 13.55
N THR A 34 -5.87 -10.64 12.79
CA THR A 34 -6.97 -9.95 12.09
C THR A 34 -7.62 -10.88 11.08
N MET A 35 -6.84 -11.60 10.26
CA MET A 35 -7.38 -12.62 9.36
C MET A 35 -8.11 -13.75 10.10
N TYR A 36 -7.54 -14.24 11.21
CA TYR A 36 -8.16 -15.26 12.04
C TYR A 36 -9.51 -14.78 12.61
N LEU A 37 -9.57 -13.58 13.18
CA LEU A 37 -10.80 -12.98 13.70
C LEU A 37 -11.84 -12.79 12.58
N ILE A 38 -11.43 -12.34 11.40
CA ILE A 38 -12.35 -12.20 10.26
C ILE A 38 -12.93 -13.57 9.88
N LEU A 39 -12.11 -14.62 9.80
CA LEU A 39 -12.55 -15.96 9.41
C LEU A 39 -13.48 -16.62 10.43
N PHE A 40 -13.15 -16.55 11.72
CA PHE A 40 -13.84 -17.33 12.76
C PHE A 40 -14.88 -16.55 13.56
N LYS A 41 -14.72 -15.24 13.76
CA LYS A 41 -15.59 -14.41 14.63
C LYS A 41 -16.62 -13.56 13.88
N THR A 42 -16.52 -13.41 12.57
CA THR A 42 -17.45 -12.56 11.80
C THR A 42 -18.83 -13.22 11.65
N PRO A 43 -19.94 -12.53 12.02
CA PRO A 43 -21.28 -13.09 11.98
C PRO A 43 -21.77 -13.42 10.56
N LYS A 44 -22.55 -14.49 10.42
CA LYS A 44 -23.02 -15.06 9.14
C LYS A 44 -23.89 -14.13 8.29
N HIS A 45 -24.38 -13.00 8.82
CA HIS A 45 -25.22 -12.05 8.07
C HIS A 45 -24.43 -11.07 7.19
N LEU A 46 -23.10 -11.01 7.31
CA LEU A 46 -22.22 -10.10 6.54
C LEU A 46 -21.31 -10.85 5.54
N LYS A 47 -21.82 -11.93 4.91
CA LYS A 47 -20.96 -12.85 4.11
C LYS A 47 -20.13 -12.13 3.04
N THR A 48 -20.72 -11.24 2.24
CA THR A 48 -19.98 -10.55 1.16
C THR A 48 -18.93 -9.58 1.72
N TYR A 49 -19.27 -8.84 2.78
CA TYR A 49 -18.35 -7.88 3.40
C TYR A 49 -17.18 -8.55 4.12
N LYS A 50 -17.40 -9.75 4.67
CA LYS A 50 -16.34 -10.61 5.24
C LYS A 50 -15.26 -10.92 4.22
N TYR A 51 -15.61 -11.30 2.99
CA TYR A 51 -14.63 -11.60 1.94
C TYR A 51 -13.84 -10.37 1.51
N LEU A 52 -14.46 -9.18 1.50
CA LEU A 52 -13.77 -7.93 1.20
C LEU A 52 -12.71 -7.60 2.25
N LEU A 53 -13.09 -7.67 3.53
CA LEU A 53 -12.14 -7.45 4.63
C LEU A 53 -11.00 -8.47 4.61
N LEU A 54 -11.32 -9.74 4.36
CA LEU A 54 -10.31 -10.79 4.25
C LEU A 54 -9.33 -10.50 3.11
N ASN A 55 -9.84 -10.09 1.93
CA ASN A 55 -9.00 -9.72 0.79
C ASN A 55 -8.03 -8.59 1.14
N ILE A 56 -8.52 -7.52 1.79
CA ILE A 56 -7.67 -6.41 2.26
C ILE A 56 -6.57 -6.92 3.21
N SER A 57 -6.93 -7.76 4.19
CA SER A 57 -5.97 -8.30 5.15
C SER A 57 -4.92 -9.21 4.50
N VAL A 58 -5.30 -9.99 3.48
CA VAL A 58 -4.36 -10.85 2.73
C VAL A 58 -3.33 -10.00 1.99
N TRP A 59 -3.75 -8.96 1.26
CA TRP A 59 -2.81 -8.08 0.55
C TRP A 59 -1.89 -7.31 1.50
N ALA A 60 -2.42 -6.85 2.65
CA ALA A 60 -1.62 -6.19 3.68
C ALA A 60 -0.55 -7.14 4.25
N PHE A 61 -0.94 -8.37 4.61
CA PHE A 61 -0.02 -9.37 5.14
C PHE A 61 1.07 -9.76 4.14
N LEU A 62 0.69 -9.98 2.87
CA LEU A 62 1.64 -10.33 1.82
C LEU A 62 2.65 -9.19 1.59
N THR A 63 2.17 -7.95 1.59
CA THR A 63 3.02 -6.76 1.48
C THR A 63 4.01 -6.67 2.65
N ASP A 64 3.56 -6.86 3.89
CA ASP A 64 4.41 -6.81 5.07
C ASP A 64 5.52 -7.88 5.01
N ILE A 65 5.19 -9.10 4.59
CA ILE A 65 6.19 -10.18 4.43
C ILE A 65 7.22 -9.82 3.36
N LEU A 66 6.76 -9.43 2.16
CA LEU A 66 7.66 -9.16 1.05
C LEU A 66 8.57 -7.96 1.34
N LEU A 67 8.02 -6.88 1.89
CA LEU A 67 8.77 -5.66 2.17
C LEU A 67 9.72 -5.82 3.36
N HIS A 68 9.25 -6.35 4.47
CA HIS A 68 10.00 -6.32 5.72
C HIS A 68 10.83 -7.58 5.98
N VAL A 69 10.40 -8.74 5.51
CA VAL A 69 11.14 -10.01 5.70
C VAL A 69 12.08 -10.27 4.53
N PHE A 70 11.56 -10.17 3.30
CA PHE A 70 12.34 -10.50 2.11
C PHE A 70 13.26 -9.37 1.66
N LEU A 71 12.73 -8.17 1.44
CA LEU A 71 13.52 -7.05 0.94
C LEU A 71 14.36 -6.40 2.04
N LEU A 72 13.71 -5.95 3.11
CA LEU A 72 14.30 -5.05 4.12
C LEU A 72 15.20 -4.00 3.43
N PRO A 73 14.61 -3.18 2.54
CA PRO A 73 15.37 -2.35 1.64
C PRO A 73 16.02 -1.20 2.40
N LEU A 74 17.26 -0.89 2.03
CA LEU A 74 18.03 0.23 2.51
C LEU A 74 18.20 1.20 1.34
N PRO A 75 17.34 2.23 1.22
CA PRO A 75 17.40 3.16 0.12
C PRO A 75 18.60 4.10 0.27
N LEU A 76 19.46 4.12 -0.73
CA LEU A 76 20.49 5.15 -0.93
C LEU A 76 19.93 6.13 -1.97
N ILE A 77 19.32 7.20 -1.48
CA ILE A 77 18.58 8.15 -2.32
C ILE A 77 19.53 8.89 -3.25
N ASP A 78 20.73 9.25 -2.77
CA ASP A 78 21.69 10.07 -3.52
C ASP A 78 22.17 9.40 -4.83
N VAL A 79 22.26 8.07 -4.84
CA VAL A 79 22.68 7.27 -6.00
C VAL A 79 21.54 6.46 -6.61
N LEU A 80 20.30 6.64 -6.13
CA LEU A 80 19.11 5.89 -6.55
C LEU A 80 19.33 4.37 -6.52
N VAL A 81 19.92 3.88 -5.41
CA VAL A 81 20.23 2.46 -5.21
C VAL A 81 19.42 1.88 -4.07
N LEU A 82 18.91 0.67 -4.25
CA LEU A 82 18.30 -0.12 -3.19
C LEU A 82 19.27 -1.21 -2.75
N TYR A 83 19.74 -1.13 -1.51
CA TYR A 83 20.54 -2.19 -0.91
C TYR A 83 19.65 -3.15 -0.11
N ILE A 84 19.66 -4.43 -0.48
CA ILE A 84 18.77 -5.44 0.11
C ILE A 84 19.48 -6.15 1.27
N THR A 85 18.89 -6.04 2.46
CA THR A 85 19.47 -6.64 3.69
C THR A 85 18.65 -7.81 4.26
N GLY A 86 17.46 -8.07 3.71
CA GLY A 86 16.54 -9.11 4.16
C GLY A 86 16.93 -10.53 3.74
N VAL A 87 15.99 -11.47 3.89
CA VAL A 87 16.17 -12.88 3.47
C VAL A 87 16.43 -12.98 1.97
N GLY A 88 15.94 -12.00 1.21
CA GLY A 88 16.12 -11.86 -0.23
C GLY A 88 17.58 -11.88 -0.68
N LYS A 89 18.52 -11.48 0.19
CA LYS A 89 19.95 -11.35 -0.14
C LYS A 89 20.63 -12.62 -0.66
N ARG A 90 20.02 -13.79 -0.44
CA ARG A 90 20.52 -15.09 -0.92
C ARG A 90 20.19 -15.34 -2.38
N PHE A 91 19.29 -14.56 -2.96
CA PHE A 91 18.86 -14.69 -4.35
C PHE A 91 19.63 -13.72 -5.25
N GLY A 92 19.69 -14.05 -6.55
CA GLY A 92 20.30 -13.17 -7.55
C GLY A 92 19.49 -11.89 -7.79
N THR A 93 20.13 -10.91 -8.44
CA THR A 93 19.55 -9.59 -8.74
C THR A 93 18.23 -9.66 -9.50
N THR A 94 18.07 -10.61 -10.44
CA THR A 94 16.83 -10.81 -11.19
C THR A 94 15.66 -11.21 -10.29
N ILE A 95 15.89 -12.13 -9.35
CA ILE A 95 14.86 -12.59 -8.41
C ILE A 95 14.53 -11.46 -7.42
N LEU A 96 15.54 -10.76 -6.93
CA LEU A 96 15.37 -9.59 -6.06
C LEU A 96 14.50 -8.52 -6.71
N PHE A 97 14.77 -8.21 -7.98
CA PHE A 97 13.98 -7.25 -8.73
C PHE A 97 12.52 -7.71 -8.92
N SER A 98 12.30 -8.99 -9.25
CA SER A 98 10.95 -9.56 -9.31
C SER A 98 10.21 -9.46 -7.97
N ILE A 99 10.92 -9.62 -6.84
CA ILE A 99 10.34 -9.43 -5.50
C ILE A 99 9.95 -7.96 -5.28
N VAL A 100 10.77 -6.98 -5.71
CA VAL A 100 10.41 -5.55 -5.64
C VAL A 100 9.15 -5.26 -6.45
N VAL A 101 9.10 -5.70 -7.72
CA VAL A 101 7.94 -5.51 -8.60
C VAL A 101 6.68 -6.14 -7.99
N THR A 102 6.80 -7.35 -7.45
CA THR A 102 5.69 -8.06 -6.78
C THR A 102 5.23 -7.31 -5.53
N THR A 103 6.15 -6.72 -4.76
CA THR A 103 5.84 -5.94 -3.56
C THR A 103 5.04 -4.68 -3.92
N VAL A 104 5.49 -3.95 -4.94
CA VAL A 104 4.78 -2.75 -5.45
C VAL A 104 3.38 -3.13 -5.94
N TYR A 105 3.26 -4.23 -6.69
CA TYR A 105 1.97 -4.75 -7.13
C TYR A 105 1.03 -5.05 -5.95
N CYS A 106 1.55 -5.72 -4.90
CA CYS A 106 0.77 -6.04 -3.70
C CYS A 106 0.28 -4.78 -2.96
N MET A 107 1.12 -3.75 -2.85
CA MET A 107 0.75 -2.47 -2.24
C MET A 107 -0.41 -1.80 -2.98
N ILE A 108 -0.37 -1.79 -4.31
CA ILE A 108 -1.42 -1.17 -5.12
C ILE A 108 -2.71 -1.99 -5.01
N GLN A 109 -2.62 -3.32 -5.01
CA GLN A 109 -3.78 -4.17 -4.81
C GLN A 109 -4.43 -3.99 -3.44
N TYR A 110 -3.62 -3.77 -2.39
CA TYR A 110 -4.13 -3.40 -1.07
C TYR A 110 -4.96 -2.10 -1.13
N VAL A 111 -4.44 -1.07 -1.78
CA VAL A 111 -5.11 0.23 -1.95
C VAL A 111 -6.38 0.12 -2.81
N ALA A 112 -6.35 -0.68 -3.87
CA ALA A 112 -7.51 -0.97 -4.73
C ALA A 112 -8.60 -1.75 -3.98
N ALA A 113 -8.21 -2.76 -3.18
CA ALA A 113 -9.14 -3.52 -2.35
C ALA A 113 -9.84 -2.63 -1.30
N LEU A 114 -9.11 -1.67 -0.72
CA LEU A 114 -9.66 -0.69 0.21
C LEU A 114 -10.70 0.23 -0.45
N GLN A 115 -10.40 0.72 -1.65
CA GLN A 115 -11.35 1.50 -2.45
C GLN A 115 -12.61 0.70 -2.77
N PHE A 116 -12.43 -0.57 -3.16
CA PHE A 116 -13.54 -1.45 -3.49
C PHE A 116 -14.44 -1.70 -2.28
N ALA A 117 -13.88 -1.88 -1.08
CA ALA A 117 -14.67 -2.01 0.14
C ALA A 117 -15.48 -0.74 0.47
N LEU A 118 -14.90 0.45 0.29
CA LEU A 118 -15.61 1.72 0.48
C LEU A 118 -16.74 1.89 -0.55
N PHE A 119 -16.45 1.59 -1.82
CA PHE A 119 -17.42 1.68 -2.90
C PHE A 119 -18.58 0.70 -2.73
N TYR A 120 -18.28 -0.56 -2.39
CA TYR A 120 -19.29 -1.58 -2.08
C TYR A 120 -20.20 -1.12 -0.95
N ARG A 121 -19.63 -0.54 0.11
CA ARG A 121 -20.40 -0.03 1.25
C ARG A 121 -21.29 1.16 0.87
N TYR A 122 -20.76 2.09 0.08
CA TYR A 122 -21.53 3.21 -0.43
C TYR A 122 -22.70 2.74 -1.29
N TRP A 123 -22.47 1.76 -2.15
CA TRP A 123 -23.49 1.16 -3.01
C TRP A 123 -24.57 0.41 -2.22
N ALA A 124 -24.18 -0.38 -1.21
CA ALA A 124 -25.12 -1.06 -0.33
C ALA A 124 -26.08 -0.09 0.40
N LEU A 125 -25.66 1.17 0.59
CA LEU A 125 -26.47 2.24 1.16
C LEU A 125 -27.39 2.89 0.12
N LYS A 126 -26.88 3.22 -1.08
CA LYS A 126 -27.67 3.84 -2.16
C LYS A 126 -28.27 2.78 -3.10
N ARG A 127 -29.52 2.39 -2.83
CA ARG A 127 -30.31 1.45 -3.66
C ARG A 127 -30.47 1.88 -5.14
N HIS A 128 -30.37 3.18 -5.45
CA HIS A 128 -30.40 3.73 -6.81
C HIS A 128 -29.21 4.66 -7.07
N PHE A 129 -28.16 4.14 -7.71
CA PHE A 129 -26.97 4.92 -8.04
C PHE A 129 -27.01 5.38 -9.51
N LYS A 130 -27.08 6.69 -9.70
CA LYS A 130 -26.95 7.33 -11.02
C LYS A 130 -25.59 8.02 -11.10
N ILE A 131 -24.75 7.63 -12.05
CA ILE A 131 -23.54 8.37 -12.41
C ILE A 131 -23.82 9.10 -13.71
N CYS A 132 -23.60 10.42 -13.73
CA CYS A 132 -23.81 11.26 -14.92
C CYS A 132 -25.23 11.08 -15.53
N GLY A 133 -26.25 10.99 -14.68
CA GLY A 133 -27.65 10.82 -15.10
C GLY A 133 -28.05 9.41 -15.55
N LYS A 134 -27.10 8.51 -15.82
CA LYS A 134 -27.38 7.11 -16.22
C LYS A 134 -27.46 6.19 -15.00
N LEU A 135 -28.46 5.32 -14.99
CA LEU A 135 -28.60 4.26 -13.99
C LEU A 135 -27.51 3.21 -14.23
N MET A 136 -26.68 2.94 -13.23
CA MET A 136 -25.60 1.98 -13.35
C MET A 136 -26.18 0.56 -13.37
N THR A 137 -26.04 -0.15 -14.50
CA THR A 137 -26.35 -1.58 -14.60
C THR A 137 -25.21 -2.42 -13.98
N LYS A 138 -25.52 -3.67 -13.63
CA LYS A 138 -24.55 -4.63 -13.06
C LYS A 138 -23.28 -4.81 -13.91
N TRP A 139 -23.39 -4.66 -15.23
CA TRP A 139 -22.26 -4.74 -16.16
C TRP A 139 -21.22 -3.63 -15.96
N HIS A 140 -21.66 -2.38 -15.83
CA HIS A 140 -20.76 -1.25 -15.57
C HIS A 140 -19.99 -1.42 -14.25
N TYR A 141 -20.62 -2.08 -13.26
CA TYR A 141 -19.99 -2.39 -11.99
C TYR A 141 -18.86 -3.42 -12.15
N ILE A 142 -19.13 -4.53 -12.85
CA ILE A 142 -18.13 -5.57 -13.08
C ILE A 142 -16.94 -5.00 -13.87
N VAL A 143 -17.22 -4.27 -14.96
CA VAL A 143 -16.19 -3.66 -15.80
C VAL A 143 -15.38 -2.61 -15.03
N GLY A 144 -16.05 -1.72 -14.29
CA GLY A 144 -15.38 -0.71 -13.47
C GLY A 144 -14.52 -1.33 -12.36
N THR A 145 -15.00 -2.41 -11.74
CA THR A 145 -14.23 -3.15 -10.72
C THR A 145 -13.00 -3.79 -11.33
N LEU A 146 -13.16 -4.49 -12.45
CA LEU A 146 -12.05 -5.13 -13.15
C LEU A 146 -10.99 -4.09 -13.58
N PHE A 147 -11.44 -2.95 -14.09
CA PHE A 147 -10.57 -1.84 -14.46
C PHE A 147 -9.78 -1.29 -13.27
N VAL A 148 -10.44 -1.01 -12.14
CA VAL A 148 -9.78 -0.47 -10.93
C VAL A 148 -8.79 -1.45 -10.31
N VAL A 149 -9.02 -2.76 -10.43
CA VAL A 149 -8.13 -3.79 -9.90
C VAL A 149 -6.93 -4.04 -10.82
N ILE A 150 -7.14 -4.04 -12.14
CA ILE A 150 -6.09 -4.42 -13.10
C ILE A 150 -5.28 -3.22 -13.59
N ALA A 151 -5.93 -2.11 -13.95
CA ALA A 151 -5.24 -1.02 -14.64
C ALA A 151 -4.19 -0.30 -13.76
N PRO A 152 -4.47 0.08 -12.50
CA PRO A 152 -3.46 0.74 -11.66
C PRO A 152 -2.30 -0.21 -11.30
N ALA A 153 -2.63 -1.43 -10.87
CA ALA A 153 -1.62 -2.41 -10.45
C ALA A 153 -0.75 -2.85 -11.63
N GLY A 154 -1.35 -3.10 -12.79
CA GLY A 154 -0.64 -3.49 -14.01
C GLY A 154 0.22 -2.37 -14.58
N SER A 155 -0.29 -1.14 -14.68
CA SER A 155 0.48 -0.01 -15.22
C SER A 155 1.69 0.33 -14.35
N ILE A 156 1.52 0.41 -13.02
CA ILE A 156 2.65 0.71 -12.13
C ILE A 156 3.64 -0.47 -12.10
N ALA A 157 3.18 -1.72 -12.12
CA ALA A 157 4.09 -2.87 -12.18
C ALA A 157 4.90 -2.87 -13.50
N PHE A 158 4.25 -2.57 -14.63
CA PHE A 158 4.91 -2.47 -15.93
C PHE A 158 5.97 -1.35 -15.94
N VAL A 159 5.62 -0.16 -15.46
CA VAL A 159 6.60 0.93 -15.36
C VAL A 159 7.73 0.55 -14.40
N THR A 160 7.42 -0.09 -13.27
CA THR A 160 8.44 -0.58 -12.32
C THR A 160 9.37 -1.59 -12.97
N THR A 161 8.89 -2.50 -13.82
CA THR A 161 9.78 -3.43 -14.54
C THR A 161 10.75 -2.72 -15.48
N SER A 162 10.35 -1.54 -15.99
CA SER A 162 11.20 -0.75 -16.87
C SER A 162 12.25 0.06 -16.11
N THR A 163 12.11 0.31 -14.80
CA THR A 163 13.04 1.19 -14.06
C THR A 163 14.39 0.57 -13.71
N HIS A 164 14.59 -0.73 -13.97
CA HIS A 164 15.83 -1.43 -13.65
C HIS A 164 17.01 -0.89 -14.47
N ALA A 165 17.99 -0.27 -13.81
CA ALA A 165 19.24 0.14 -14.44
C ALA A 165 20.16 -1.07 -14.65
N SER A 166 20.96 -1.04 -15.72
CA SER A 166 21.98 -2.07 -15.92
C SER A 166 23.08 -1.97 -14.85
N LYS A 167 23.76 -3.08 -14.56
CA LYS A 167 24.86 -3.09 -13.57
C LYS A 167 26.02 -2.19 -14.00
N ASP A 168 26.27 -2.10 -15.30
CA ASP A 168 27.34 -1.28 -15.87
C ASP A 168 27.04 0.21 -15.74
N GLU A 169 25.78 0.60 -15.99
CA GLU A 169 25.29 1.95 -15.77
C GLU A 169 25.36 2.35 -14.29
N LEU A 170 24.94 1.45 -13.39
CA LEU A 170 25.07 1.65 -11.94
C LEU A 170 26.52 1.88 -11.52
N ARG A 171 27.44 1.05 -12.04
CA ARG A 171 28.86 1.16 -11.76
C ARG A 171 29.46 2.47 -12.26
N SER A 172 29.05 2.92 -13.46
CA SER A 172 29.51 4.20 -14.01
C SER A 172 29.07 5.40 -13.16
N ARG A 173 27.82 5.41 -12.67
CA ARG A 173 27.31 6.48 -11.79
C ARG A 173 28.02 6.51 -10.44
N LEU A 174 28.28 5.33 -9.86
CA LEU A 174 29.02 5.21 -8.61
C LEU A 174 30.46 5.71 -8.77
N LEU A 175 31.13 5.42 -9.89
CA LEU A 175 32.49 5.92 -10.16
C LEU A 175 32.53 7.44 -10.30
N GLU A 176 31.50 8.04 -10.90
CA GLU A 176 31.45 9.49 -11.15
C GLU A 176 31.11 10.30 -9.89
N HIS A 177 30.20 9.80 -9.05
CA HIS A 177 29.66 10.58 -7.92
C HIS A 177 30.15 10.12 -6.55
N HIS A 178 30.42 8.83 -6.35
CA HIS A 178 30.74 8.27 -5.03
C HIS A 178 31.64 7.01 -5.14
N GLU A 179 32.90 7.20 -5.55
CA GLU A 179 33.85 6.09 -5.72
C GLU A 179 34.05 5.29 -4.42
N GLU A 180 33.95 5.96 -3.28
CA GLU A 180 34.02 5.38 -1.93
C GLU A 180 32.94 4.32 -1.63
N LEU A 181 31.82 4.33 -2.37
CA LEU A 181 30.75 3.37 -2.24
C LEU A 181 30.98 2.09 -3.07
N LEU A 182 31.94 2.06 -4.01
CA LEU A 182 32.23 0.86 -4.82
C LEU A 182 32.77 -0.31 -3.99
N ALA A 183 33.62 -0.03 -2.99
CA ALA A 183 34.25 -1.07 -2.17
C ALA A 183 33.25 -1.77 -1.20
N PRO A 184 32.35 -1.06 -0.50
CA PRO A 184 31.36 -1.69 0.38
C PRO A 184 30.10 -2.23 -0.33
N LEU A 185 29.76 -1.79 -1.55
CA LEU A 185 28.57 -2.30 -2.24
C LEU A 185 28.79 -3.67 -2.88
N GLU A 186 28.19 -4.70 -2.29
CA GLU A 186 28.03 -5.99 -2.96
C GLU A 186 27.01 -5.89 -4.11
N PHE A 187 27.49 -5.77 -5.36
CA PHE A 187 26.65 -5.61 -6.57
C PHE A 187 25.59 -6.70 -6.78
N GLN A 188 25.71 -7.85 -6.11
CA GLN A 188 24.73 -8.93 -6.15
C GLN A 188 23.47 -8.61 -5.32
N ARG A 189 23.57 -7.68 -4.37
CA ARG A 189 22.49 -7.28 -3.44
C ARG A 189 21.95 -5.88 -3.68
N THR A 190 22.46 -5.19 -4.70
CA THR A 190 22.11 -3.81 -5.03
C THR A 190 21.22 -3.78 -6.27
N LEU A 191 20.15 -3.00 -6.21
CA LEU A 191 19.31 -2.70 -7.37
C LEU A 191 19.47 -1.22 -7.71
N GLY A 192 19.92 -0.94 -8.93
CA GLY A 192 20.01 0.42 -9.46
C GLY A 192 18.73 0.81 -10.19
N PHE A 193 18.36 2.08 -10.08
CA PHE A 193 17.22 2.63 -10.82
C PHE A 193 17.67 3.70 -11.83
N ASP A 194 17.07 3.66 -13.02
CA ASP A 194 17.23 4.71 -14.03
C ASP A 194 16.44 5.96 -13.60
N GLN A 195 17.10 7.12 -13.58
CA GLN A 195 16.52 8.37 -13.11
C GLN A 195 15.35 8.84 -13.98
N GLU A 196 15.44 8.74 -15.31
CA GLU A 196 14.36 9.18 -16.22
C GLU A 196 13.12 8.30 -16.04
N ARG A 197 13.34 6.99 -15.93
CA ARG A 197 12.26 6.02 -15.73
C ARG A 197 11.67 6.09 -14.32
N LEU A 198 12.45 6.50 -13.33
CA LEU A 198 11.97 6.77 -11.98
C LEU A 198 11.01 7.97 -11.97
N TYR A 199 11.29 9.04 -12.72
CA TYR A 199 10.34 10.15 -12.87
C TYR A 199 9.03 9.69 -13.53
N ALA A 200 9.11 8.84 -14.56
CA ALA A 200 7.92 8.23 -15.17
C ALA A 200 7.12 7.38 -14.18
N LEU A 201 7.80 6.63 -13.30
CA LEU A 201 7.17 5.87 -12.21
C LEU A 201 6.45 6.81 -11.23
N CYS A 202 7.13 7.87 -10.76
CA CYS A 202 6.54 8.86 -9.86
C CYS A 202 5.30 9.53 -10.47
N LEU A 203 5.37 9.92 -11.74
CA LEU A 203 4.24 10.52 -12.46
C LEU A 203 3.07 9.53 -12.57
N THR A 204 3.35 8.26 -12.87
CA THR A 204 2.34 7.21 -12.95
C THR A 204 1.67 6.99 -11.59
N VAL A 205 2.45 6.96 -10.50
CA VAL A 205 1.91 6.85 -9.13
C VAL A 205 1.02 8.06 -8.80
N LEU A 206 1.45 9.28 -9.13
CA LEU A 206 0.65 10.49 -8.91
C LEU A 206 -0.66 10.48 -9.71
N LEU A 207 -0.60 10.06 -10.97
CA LEU A 207 -1.76 9.95 -11.85
C LEU A 207 -2.83 9.02 -11.29
N TRP A 208 -2.44 7.95 -10.58
CA TRP A 208 -3.40 7.01 -9.98
C TRP A 208 -3.82 7.39 -8.56
N THR A 209 -2.92 7.97 -7.77
CA THR A 209 -3.20 8.31 -6.36
C THR A 209 -4.14 9.51 -6.24
N VAL A 210 -4.03 10.54 -7.10
CA VAL A 210 -4.91 11.72 -7.03
C VAL A 210 -6.38 11.35 -7.28
N PRO A 211 -6.75 10.65 -8.37
CA PRO A 211 -8.13 10.18 -8.57
C PRO A 211 -8.61 9.24 -7.46
N TRP A 212 -7.72 8.41 -6.91
CA TRP A 212 -8.05 7.53 -5.80
C TRP A 212 -8.46 8.33 -4.55
N ILE A 213 -7.68 9.35 -4.17
CA ILE A 213 -8.00 10.23 -3.02
C ILE A 213 -9.35 10.91 -3.24
N ILE A 214 -9.59 11.45 -4.44
CA ILE A 214 -10.86 12.10 -4.80
C ILE A 214 -12.02 11.10 -4.69
N ALA A 215 -11.87 9.89 -5.22
CA ALA A 215 -12.90 8.85 -5.17
C ALA A 215 -13.23 8.43 -3.73
N VAL A 216 -12.21 8.23 -2.89
CA VAL A 216 -12.37 7.92 -1.46
C VAL A 216 -13.10 9.05 -0.74
N PHE A 217 -12.69 10.30 -0.97
CA PHE A 217 -13.32 11.48 -0.37
C PHE A 217 -14.80 11.59 -0.75
N LEU A 218 -15.13 11.41 -2.03
CA LEU A 218 -16.52 11.41 -2.51
C LEU A 218 -17.35 10.27 -1.89
N CYS A 219 -16.78 9.08 -1.74
CA CYS A 219 -17.43 7.95 -1.08
C CYS A 219 -17.73 8.26 0.39
N ILE A 220 -16.73 8.77 1.13
CA ILE A 220 -16.89 9.12 2.55
C ILE A 220 -17.96 10.19 2.72
N ARG A 221 -17.88 11.28 1.95
CA ARG A 221 -18.88 12.37 2.00
C ARG A 221 -20.27 11.86 1.63
N GLY A 222 -20.39 10.99 0.64
CA GLY A 222 -21.64 10.36 0.24
C GLY A 222 -22.25 9.48 1.33
N ILE A 223 -21.42 8.67 2.00
CA ILE A 223 -21.85 7.83 3.12
C ILE A 223 -22.30 8.69 4.31
N MET A 224 -21.53 9.72 4.67
CA MET A 224 -21.88 10.65 5.76
C MET A 224 -23.17 11.43 5.48
N GLY A 225 -23.37 11.88 4.24
CA GLY A 225 -24.61 12.55 3.83
C GLY A 225 -25.84 11.64 4.00
N HIS A 226 -25.74 10.39 3.54
CA HIS A 226 -26.82 9.41 3.72
C HIS A 226 -27.08 9.11 5.21
N PHE A 227 -26.04 9.02 6.04
CA PHE A 227 -26.22 8.84 7.48
C PHE A 227 -26.91 10.04 8.15
N LYS A 228 -26.65 11.26 7.67
CA LYS A 228 -27.31 12.47 8.18
C LYS A 228 -28.79 12.51 7.81
N GLU A 229 -29.15 12.09 6.61
CA GLU A 229 -30.55 12.02 6.13
C GLU A 229 -31.35 10.92 6.84
N TYR A 230 -30.74 9.76 7.09
CA TYR A 230 -31.42 8.60 7.71
C TYR A 230 -31.27 8.52 9.24
N LYS A 231 -30.66 9.52 9.88
CA LYS A 231 -30.50 9.59 11.35
C LYS A 231 -31.85 9.51 12.07
N SER A 232 -32.93 10.01 11.47
CA SER A 232 -34.27 9.95 12.06
C SER A 232 -34.93 8.57 12.00
N ASN A 233 -34.44 7.67 11.13
CA ASN A 233 -35.10 6.38 10.82
C ASN A 233 -34.31 5.16 11.30
N LEU A 234 -33.10 5.34 11.84
CA LEU A 234 -32.24 4.26 12.32
C LEU A 234 -32.21 4.26 13.85
N SER A 235 -32.30 3.06 14.44
CA SER A 235 -32.00 2.85 15.86
C SER A 235 -30.59 3.33 16.18
N ASP A 236 -30.44 4.04 17.30
CA ASP A 236 -29.15 4.59 17.76
C ASP A 236 -28.05 3.53 17.85
N ALA A 237 -28.41 2.27 18.16
CA ALA A 237 -27.46 1.17 18.23
C ALA A 237 -26.88 0.80 16.84
N THR A 238 -27.74 0.72 15.82
CA THR A 238 -27.34 0.40 14.44
C THR A 238 -26.54 1.55 13.82
N TYR A 239 -26.91 2.79 14.12
CA TYR A 239 -26.18 3.98 13.71
C TYR A 239 -24.75 3.99 14.29
N ARG A 240 -24.61 3.76 15.60
CA ARG A 240 -23.29 3.70 16.27
C ARG A 240 -22.38 2.63 15.67
N LEU A 241 -22.91 1.43 15.42
CA LEU A 241 -22.13 0.34 14.84
C LEU A 241 -21.60 0.69 13.44
N HIS A 242 -22.43 1.28 12.58
CA HIS A 242 -22.00 1.70 11.26
C HIS A 242 -20.98 2.84 11.31
N VAL A 243 -21.18 3.85 12.15
CA VAL A 243 -20.22 4.95 12.30
C VAL A 243 -18.87 4.43 12.79
N GLN A 244 -18.84 3.53 13.78
CA GLN A 244 -17.60 2.92 14.26
C GLN A 244 -16.87 2.13 13.16
N LEU A 245 -17.61 1.37 12.34
CA LEU A 245 -17.01 0.62 11.23
C LEU A 245 -16.47 1.56 10.13
N LEU A 246 -17.11 2.72 9.92
CA LEU A 246 -16.64 3.72 8.95
C LEU A 246 -15.38 4.43 9.47
N ILE A 247 -15.37 4.78 10.75
CA ILE A 247 -14.20 5.35 11.43
C ILE A 247 -13.04 4.37 11.40
N ALA A 248 -13.27 3.08 11.66
CA ALA A 248 -12.23 2.06 11.57
C ALA A 248 -11.63 1.95 10.15
N LEU A 249 -12.48 1.96 9.12
CA LEU A 249 -12.04 2.01 7.71
C LEU A 249 -11.30 3.30 7.37
N ALA A 250 -11.81 4.45 7.84
CA ALA A 250 -11.18 5.75 7.62
C ALA A 250 -9.81 5.83 8.32
N ILE A 251 -9.68 5.29 9.53
CA ILE A 251 -8.40 5.17 10.24
C ILE A 251 -7.44 4.23 9.51
N GLN A 252 -7.94 3.12 8.95
CA GLN A 252 -7.13 2.21 8.12
C GLN A 252 -6.64 2.90 6.84
N VAL A 253 -7.45 3.77 6.23
CA VAL A 253 -7.06 4.63 5.10
C VAL A 253 -6.08 5.73 5.55
N SER A 254 -6.34 6.36 6.69
CA SER A 254 -5.61 7.51 7.22
C SER A 254 -4.57 7.09 8.24
N LYS A 255 -3.75 6.08 7.94
CA LYS A 255 -2.69 5.57 8.84
C LYS A 255 -1.57 6.61 9.11
N GLN A 256 -1.92 7.88 9.32
CA GLN A 256 -1.14 8.94 9.97
C GLN A 256 -2.04 10.12 10.41
N VAL A 257 -2.94 9.94 11.38
CA VAL A 257 -3.40 11.09 12.21
C VAL A 257 -3.60 10.63 13.67
N PRO A 258 -3.00 11.32 14.66
CA PRO A 258 -3.12 10.94 16.07
C PRO A 258 -4.57 11.07 16.57
N SER A 259 -4.94 10.11 17.41
CA SER A 259 -6.21 10.05 18.12
C SER A 259 -6.38 11.25 19.06
N ARG A 260 -7.16 12.25 18.63
CA ARG A 260 -7.69 13.28 19.53
C ARG A 260 -9.11 13.69 19.13
N TRP A 261 -10.03 12.74 19.20
CA TRP A 261 -11.46 13.04 19.25
C TRP A 261 -12.13 12.13 20.27
N ARG A 262 -11.91 12.47 21.54
CA ARG A 262 -12.79 12.10 22.64
C ARG A 262 -13.84 13.21 22.70
N TYR A 263 -15.08 12.94 22.32
CA TYR A 263 -16.19 13.86 22.61
C TYR A 263 -16.86 13.46 23.93
N PRO A 264 -17.42 14.43 24.68
CA PRO A 264 -17.95 14.24 26.02
C PRO A 264 -19.27 13.47 26.01
N GLN A 265 -19.57 12.86 27.16
CA GLN A 265 -20.83 12.20 27.47
C GLN A 265 -22.02 13.15 27.42
#